data_AF-A0AAW3FC42-F1
#
_entry.id   AF-A0AAW3FC42-F1
#
_cell.length_a   1.000
_cell.length_b   1.000
_cell.length_c   1.000
_cell.angle_alpha   90.00
_cell.angle_beta   90.00
_cell.angle_gamma   90.00
#
_symmetry.space_group_name_H-M   'P 1'
#
loop_
_entity.id
_entity.type
_entity.pdbx_description
1 polymer ?
#
loop_
_entity_poly.entity_id
_entity_poly.type
_entity_poly.pdbx_seq_one_letter_code
_entity_poly.pdbx_strand_id
1 'polypeptide(L)'
;MAKLRLKDFVEFTNTDGKLIKAVKRQTGRDWSDFQDLLRNVAACSSGAAGGFCGFIYYSETVAFWRRNRTIITERLNDLAFSLGENTLQMVMNFGGIKDGDFSEDEVGRALYGRYNSDLDWIYNTFAWFALEEVANWYSDFEYENS
;
A
#
# COMPACT_ATOMS: atom_id res chain seq x y z
N MET A 1 -26.37 6.24 10.12
CA MET A 1 -25.55 5.73 9.01
C MET A 1 -25.63 4.21 9.01
N ALA A 2 -25.72 3.59 7.82
CA ALA A 2 -25.68 2.14 7.71
C ALA A 2 -24.30 1.63 8.16
N LYS A 3 -24.27 0.44 8.78
CA LYS A 3 -22.99 -0.17 9.20
C LYS A 3 -22.22 -0.61 7.95
N LEU A 4 -21.14 0.10 7.62
CA LEU A 4 -20.22 -0.27 6.53
C LEU A 4 -19.59 -1.64 6.80
N ARG A 5 -19.66 -2.55 5.82
CA ARG A 5 -19.14 -3.92 5.95
C ARG A 5 -17.95 -4.13 5.03
N LEU A 6 -16.98 -4.94 5.48
CA LEU A 6 -15.80 -5.30 4.67
C LEU A 6 -16.16 -5.85 3.28
N LYS A 7 -17.26 -6.61 3.17
CA LYS A 7 -17.69 -7.17 1.87
C LYS A 7 -18.11 -6.07 0.90
N ASP A 8 -18.78 -5.02 1.39
CA ASP A 8 -19.26 -3.91 0.56
C ASP A 8 -18.06 -3.05 0.15
N PHE A 9 -17.08 -2.88 1.04
CA PHE A 9 -15.81 -2.23 0.70
C PHE A 9 -15.05 -2.96 -0.42
N VAL A 10 -14.91 -4.29 -0.31
CA VAL A 10 -14.25 -5.09 -1.37
C VAL A 10 -15.01 -4.95 -2.69
N GLU A 11 -16.33 -5.04 -2.68
CA GLU A 11 -17.18 -4.87 -3.86
C GLU A 11 -17.03 -3.49 -4.49
N PHE A 12 -17.01 -2.43 -3.67
CA PHE A 12 -16.81 -1.04 -4.11
C PHE A 12 -15.51 -0.85 -4.90
N THR A 13 -14.41 -1.44 -4.43
CA THR A 13 -13.10 -1.31 -5.13
C THR A 13 -13.06 -1.98 -6.49
N ASN A 14 -14.04 -2.83 -6.82
CA ASN A 14 -14.03 -3.68 -8.02
C ASN A 14 -12.74 -4.50 -8.15
N THR A 15 -12.17 -4.92 -7.02
CA THR A 15 -10.98 -5.80 -6.95
C THR A 15 -11.36 -7.18 -6.39
N ASP A 16 -10.46 -8.15 -6.46
CA ASP A 16 -10.62 -9.44 -5.77
C ASP A 16 -10.42 -9.37 -4.23
N GLY A 17 -10.13 -8.16 -3.73
CA GLY A 17 -9.90 -7.84 -2.33
C GLY A 17 -8.63 -8.46 -1.75
N LYS A 18 -7.72 -9.05 -2.55
CA LYS A 18 -6.49 -9.68 -2.05
C LYS A 18 -5.60 -8.68 -1.31
N LEU A 19 -5.41 -7.48 -1.85
CA LEU A 19 -4.60 -6.44 -1.22
C LEU A 19 -5.22 -5.98 0.11
N ILE A 20 -6.52 -5.70 0.13
CA ILE A 20 -7.28 -5.33 1.33
C ILE A 20 -7.12 -6.40 2.43
N LYS A 21 -7.32 -7.68 2.07
CA LYS A 21 -7.17 -8.81 3.00
C LYS A 21 -5.73 -8.96 3.48
N ALA A 22 -4.73 -8.71 2.63
CA ALA A 22 -3.32 -8.77 3.01
C ALA A 22 -2.97 -7.68 4.03
N VAL A 23 -3.37 -6.43 3.77
CA VAL A 23 -3.15 -5.29 4.67
C VAL A 23 -3.87 -5.51 6.01
N LYS A 24 -5.15 -5.89 5.99
CA LYS A 24 -5.90 -6.20 7.22
C LYS A 24 -5.26 -7.33 8.03
N ARG A 25 -4.75 -8.37 7.37
CA ARG A 25 -4.07 -9.48 8.05
C ARG A 25 -2.76 -9.03 8.69
N GLN A 26 -2.01 -8.14 8.03
CA GLN A 26 -0.76 -7.59 8.56
C GLN A 26 -0.98 -6.78 9.84
N THR A 27 -2.08 -6.04 9.92
CA THR A 27 -2.37 -5.18 11.09
C THR A 27 -2.92 -6.00 12.27
N GLY A 28 -3.43 -7.21 12.02
CA GLY A 28 -4.02 -8.07 13.06
C GLY A 28 -5.32 -7.54 13.65
N ARG A 29 -5.91 -6.50 13.05
CA ARG A 29 -7.09 -5.80 13.57
C ARG A 29 -8.40 -6.47 13.17
N ASP A 30 -9.43 -6.30 14.00
CA ASP A 30 -10.80 -6.61 13.59
C ASP A 30 -11.31 -5.59 12.54
N TRP A 31 -12.56 -5.69 12.10
CA TRP A 31 -13.07 -4.77 11.07
C TRP A 31 -13.20 -3.33 11.60
N SER A 32 -13.69 -3.14 12.82
CA SER A 32 -13.94 -1.81 13.38
C SER A 32 -12.61 -1.06 13.56
N ASP A 33 -11.65 -1.71 14.22
CA ASP A 33 -10.32 -1.14 14.45
C ASP A 33 -9.55 -0.91 13.15
N PHE A 34 -9.81 -1.74 12.13
CA PHE A 34 -9.21 -1.56 10.82
C PHE A 34 -9.78 -0.34 10.09
N GLN A 35 -11.09 -0.07 10.19
CA GLN A 35 -11.68 1.16 9.65
C GLN A 35 -11.03 2.41 10.29
N ASP A 36 -10.87 2.41 11.61
CA ASP A 36 -10.22 3.51 12.32
C ASP A 36 -8.75 3.70 11.90
N LEU A 37 -8.02 2.59 11.71
CA LEU A 37 -6.67 2.65 11.15
C LEU A 37 -6.65 3.31 9.77
N LEU A 38 -7.52 2.89 8.85
CA LEU A 38 -7.54 3.42 7.48
C LEU A 38 -7.87 4.92 7.45
N ARG A 39 -8.82 5.37 8.28
CA ARG A 39 -9.11 6.81 8.43
C ARG A 39 -7.88 7.58 8.93
N ASN A 40 -7.19 7.04 9.93
CA ASN A 40 -6.00 7.70 10.49
C ASN A 40 -4.85 7.76 9.48
N VAL A 41 -4.66 6.72 8.66
CA VAL A 41 -3.67 6.73 7.57
C VAL A 41 -4.03 7.80 6.54
N ALA A 42 -5.28 7.83 6.06
CA ALA A 42 -5.73 8.80 5.06
C ALA A 42 -5.66 10.26 5.54
N ALA A 43 -5.87 10.50 6.85
CA ALA A 43 -5.75 11.82 7.45
C ALA A 43 -4.30 12.23 7.80
N CYS A 44 -3.33 11.32 7.70
CA CYS A 44 -1.95 11.59 8.06
C CYS A 44 -1.22 12.30 6.90
N SER A 45 -0.68 13.49 7.14
CA SER A 45 0.07 14.25 6.12
C SER A 45 1.32 13.53 5.61
N SER A 46 1.85 12.58 6.38
CA SER A 46 3.02 11.77 6.01
C SER A 46 2.63 10.38 5.50
N GLY A 47 1.34 10.10 5.31
CA GLY A 47 0.87 8.75 4.95
C GLY A 47 1.35 7.68 5.92
N ALA A 48 1.64 6.48 5.43
CA ALA A 48 2.12 5.36 6.22
C ALA A 48 3.46 5.61 6.94
N ALA A 49 4.28 6.55 6.43
CA ALA A 49 5.52 6.97 7.08
C ALA A 49 5.28 7.69 8.43
N GLY A 50 4.03 8.11 8.71
CA GLY A 50 3.61 8.65 10.01
C GLY A 50 3.62 7.64 11.17
N GLY A 51 3.83 6.35 10.89
CA GLY A 51 4.02 5.31 11.91
C GLY A 51 2.71 4.61 12.30
N PHE A 52 2.45 3.47 11.66
CA PHE A 52 1.25 2.67 11.90
C PHE A 52 1.59 1.21 12.19
N CYS A 53 1.14 0.67 13.33
CA CYS A 53 1.51 -0.69 13.77
C CYS A 53 1.34 -1.74 12.66
N GLY A 54 2.37 -2.56 12.46
CA GLY A 54 2.48 -3.52 11.36
C GLY A 54 3.15 -2.96 10.09
N PHE A 55 3.37 -1.64 10.03
CA PHE A 55 4.03 -0.93 8.93
C PHE A 55 5.11 0.07 9.43
N ILE A 56 5.64 -0.13 10.64
CA ILE A 56 6.66 0.75 11.24
C ILE A 56 8.07 0.22 10.99
N TYR A 57 8.29 -1.06 11.27
CA TYR A 57 9.63 -1.64 11.27
C TYR A 57 9.93 -2.33 9.94
N TYR A 58 11.16 -2.19 9.45
CA TYR A 58 11.59 -2.82 8.19
C TYR A 58 11.47 -4.33 8.22
N SER A 59 11.74 -4.96 9.36
CA SER A 59 11.53 -6.40 9.54
C SER A 59 10.08 -6.82 9.27
N GLU A 60 9.10 -5.96 9.56
CA GLU A 60 7.68 -6.20 9.31
C GLU A 60 7.30 -5.87 7.87
N THR A 61 7.68 -4.69 7.38
CA THR A 61 7.28 -4.19 6.06
C THR A 61 7.95 -4.94 4.92
N VAL A 62 9.24 -5.26 5.02
CA VAL A 62 9.94 -6.08 4.04
C VAL A 62 9.36 -7.49 4.03
N ALA A 63 9.06 -8.08 5.20
CA ALA A 63 8.43 -9.39 5.27
C ALA A 63 7.00 -9.37 4.68
N PHE A 64 6.25 -8.30 4.89
CA PHE A 64 4.95 -8.08 4.27
C PHE A 64 5.07 -7.99 2.75
N TRP A 65 5.98 -7.17 2.23
CA TRP A 65 6.23 -7.06 0.80
C TRP A 65 6.61 -8.43 0.21
N ARG A 66 7.56 -9.14 0.81
CA ARG A 66 8.00 -10.46 0.31
C ARG A 66 6.85 -11.46 0.16
N ARG A 67 5.91 -11.48 1.12
CA ARG A 67 4.73 -12.37 1.09
C ARG A 67 3.69 -11.96 0.04
N ASN A 68 3.62 -10.68 -0.30
CA ASN A 68 2.56 -10.12 -1.15
C ASN A 68 3.09 -9.44 -2.42
N ARG A 69 4.36 -9.67 -2.79
CA ARG A 69 5.07 -8.92 -3.83
C ARG A 69 4.30 -8.88 -5.15
N THR A 70 3.72 -10.01 -5.57
CA THR A 70 2.96 -10.10 -6.81
C THR A 70 1.73 -9.20 -6.78
N ILE A 71 0.95 -9.24 -5.70
CA ILE A 71 -0.26 -8.42 -5.55
C ILE A 71 0.11 -6.92 -5.52
N ILE A 72 1.20 -6.57 -4.85
CA ILE A 72 1.66 -5.17 -4.76
C ILE A 72 2.17 -4.68 -6.12
N THR A 73 3.00 -5.46 -6.80
CA THR A 73 3.54 -5.11 -8.13
C THR A 73 2.44 -5.03 -9.18
N GLU A 74 1.48 -5.96 -9.18
CA GLU A 74 0.27 -5.90 -10.02
C GLU A 74 -0.48 -4.59 -9.78
N ARG A 75 -0.71 -4.22 -8.51
CA ARG A 75 -1.41 -2.97 -8.19
C ARG A 75 -0.64 -1.72 -8.62
N LEU A 76 0.68 -1.69 -8.44
CA LEU A 76 1.52 -0.59 -8.93
C LEU A 76 1.41 -0.44 -10.45
N ASN A 77 1.40 -1.54 -11.19
CA ASN A 77 1.22 -1.51 -12.64
C ASN A 77 -0.18 -1.04 -13.05
N ASP A 78 -1.23 -1.52 -12.37
CA ASP A 78 -2.60 -1.11 -12.65
C ASP A 78 -2.81 0.38 -12.38
N LEU A 79 -2.25 0.90 -11.28
CA LEU A 79 -2.30 2.31 -10.94
C LEU A 79 -1.56 3.14 -12.00
N ALA A 80 -0.32 2.78 -12.33
CA ALA A 80 0.46 3.47 -13.35
C ALA A 80 -0.27 3.49 -14.70
N PHE A 81 -0.84 2.35 -15.11
CA PHE A 81 -1.63 2.26 -16.33
C PHE A 81 -2.86 3.18 -16.30
N SER A 82 -3.59 3.23 -15.18
CA SER A 82 -4.75 4.10 -15.03
C SER A 82 -4.41 5.60 -15.08
N LEU A 83 -3.18 5.96 -14.67
CA LEU A 83 -2.65 7.32 -14.74
C LEU A 83 -2.01 7.64 -16.11
N GLY A 84 -1.88 6.67 -17.01
CA GLY A 84 -1.16 6.83 -18.27
C GLY A 84 0.36 6.94 -18.10
N GLU A 85 0.88 6.47 -16.97
CA GLU A 85 2.30 6.55 -16.60
C GLU A 85 3.02 5.20 -16.75
N ASN A 86 4.35 5.26 -16.76
CA ASN A 86 5.19 4.08 -16.63
C ASN A 86 5.40 3.75 -15.15
N THR A 87 5.22 2.49 -14.73
CA THR A 87 5.35 2.06 -13.33
C THR A 87 6.66 2.45 -12.68
N LEU A 88 7.79 2.34 -13.41
CA LEU A 88 9.10 2.72 -12.88
C LEU A 88 9.12 4.22 -12.57
N GLN A 89 8.69 5.05 -13.51
CA GLN A 89 8.67 6.51 -13.35
C GLN A 89 7.69 6.96 -12.26
N MET A 90 6.52 6.32 -12.15
CA MET A 90 5.57 6.58 -11.08
C MET A 90 6.19 6.30 -9.72
N VAL A 91 6.84 5.13 -9.56
CA VAL A 91 7.49 4.74 -8.29
C VAL A 91 8.68 5.65 -7.95
N MET A 92 9.45 6.09 -8.93
CA MET A 92 10.56 7.04 -8.70
C MET A 92 10.07 8.36 -8.07
N ASN A 93 8.82 8.72 -8.27
CA ASN A 93 8.21 9.92 -7.68
C ASN A 93 7.64 9.72 -6.26
N PHE A 94 7.62 8.48 -5.74
CA PHE A 94 7.18 8.24 -4.36
C PHE A 94 8.14 8.92 -3.39
N GLY A 95 7.62 9.62 -2.37
CA GLY A 95 8.47 10.38 -1.43
C GLY A 95 9.58 9.54 -0.80
N GLY A 96 9.25 8.29 -0.42
CA GLY A 96 10.25 7.35 0.09
C GLY A 96 11.37 7.01 -0.90
N ILE A 97 11.13 7.07 -2.21
CA ILE A 97 12.15 6.78 -3.23
C ILE A 97 12.90 8.05 -3.61
N LYS A 98 12.16 9.12 -3.90
CA LYS A 98 12.68 10.42 -4.32
C LYS A 98 13.68 11.00 -3.32
N ASP A 99 13.42 10.86 -2.02
CA ASP A 99 14.27 11.42 -0.97
C ASP A 99 15.50 10.54 -0.66
N GLY A 100 15.55 9.32 -1.20
CA GLY A 100 16.60 8.33 -0.97
C GLY A 100 17.70 8.24 -2.03
N ASP A 101 17.63 9.06 -3.09
CA ASP A 101 18.59 9.08 -4.21
C ASP A 101 18.80 7.72 -4.90
N PHE A 102 17.75 6.90 -4.98
CA PHE A 102 17.79 5.61 -5.67
C PHE A 102 17.83 5.80 -7.19
N SER A 103 18.61 4.95 -7.86
CA SER A 103 18.66 4.90 -9.32
C SER A 103 17.45 4.13 -9.92
N GLU A 104 17.15 4.41 -11.19
CA GLU A 104 16.14 3.66 -11.96
C GLU A 104 16.43 2.15 -11.99
N ASP A 105 17.70 1.77 -12.02
CA ASP A 105 18.15 0.37 -12.01
C ASP A 105 17.88 -0.31 -10.66
N GLU A 106 18.10 0.39 -9.53
CA GLU A 106 17.74 -0.12 -8.21
C GLU A 106 16.22 -0.31 -8.06
N VAL A 107 15.42 0.66 -8.50
CA VAL A 107 13.96 0.56 -8.45
C VAL A 107 13.46 -0.52 -9.41
N GLY A 108 14.04 -0.64 -10.60
CA GLY A 108 13.74 -1.70 -11.56
C GLY A 108 14.03 -3.09 -10.99
N ARG A 109 15.18 -3.26 -10.32
CA ARG A 109 15.51 -4.49 -9.58
C ARG A 109 14.53 -4.77 -8.45
N ALA A 110 14.08 -3.75 -7.73
CA ALA A 110 13.12 -3.93 -6.65
C ALA A 110 11.72 -4.35 -7.17
N LEU A 111 11.29 -3.79 -8.32
CA LEU A 111 9.99 -4.08 -8.93
C LEU A 111 9.92 -5.50 -9.52
N TYR A 112 10.96 -5.90 -10.24
CA TYR A 112 10.91 -7.09 -11.12
C TYR A 112 11.98 -8.14 -10.83
N GLY A 113 12.97 -7.80 -10.01
CA GLY A 113 14.07 -8.67 -9.65
C GLY A 113 13.77 -9.62 -8.49
N ARG A 114 14.83 -10.25 -7.99
CA ARG A 114 14.78 -11.05 -6.77
C ARG A 114 15.03 -10.14 -5.57
N TYR A 115 14.54 -10.57 -4.41
CA TYR A 115 14.83 -9.91 -3.14
C TYR A 115 16.34 -9.70 -2.96
N ASN A 116 16.70 -8.47 -2.59
CA ASN A 116 18.05 -8.05 -2.21
C ASN A 116 17.92 -7.12 -1.01
N SER A 117 18.55 -7.45 0.12
CA SER A 117 18.51 -6.67 1.36
C SER A 117 19.00 -5.23 1.19
N ASP A 118 19.86 -4.96 0.20
CA ASP A 118 20.32 -3.60 -0.08
C ASP A 118 19.18 -2.67 -0.55
N LEU A 119 18.06 -3.26 -0.99
CA LEU A 119 16.86 -2.56 -1.47
C LEU A 119 15.73 -2.57 -0.43
N ASP A 120 15.99 -2.93 0.83
CA ASP A 120 14.98 -3.03 1.89
C ASP A 120 14.17 -1.74 2.09
N TRP A 121 14.81 -0.57 1.88
CA TRP A 121 14.12 0.71 1.91
C TRP A 121 13.04 0.81 0.81
N ILE A 122 13.35 0.39 -0.42
CA ILE A 122 12.41 0.39 -1.55
C ILE A 122 11.24 -0.56 -1.25
N TYR A 123 11.51 -1.76 -0.72
CA TYR A 123 10.46 -2.70 -0.33
C TYR A 123 9.59 -2.18 0.81
N ASN A 124 10.18 -1.45 1.76
CA ASN A 124 9.44 -0.75 2.80
C ASN A 124 8.50 0.29 2.19
N THR A 125 8.97 1.08 1.21
CA THR A 125 8.12 2.03 0.48
C THR A 125 6.98 1.33 -0.26
N PHE A 126 7.20 0.15 -0.85
CA PHE A 126 6.12 -0.65 -1.46
C PHE A 126 5.09 -1.16 -0.45
N ALA A 127 5.52 -1.49 0.77
CA ALA A 127 4.60 -1.85 1.84
C ALA A 127 3.77 -0.66 2.31
N TRP A 128 4.37 0.53 2.40
CA TRP A 128 3.68 1.78 2.70
C TRP A 128 2.65 2.14 1.64
N PHE A 129 3.03 2.06 0.35
CA PHE A 129 2.09 2.21 -0.76
C PHE A 129 0.88 1.29 -0.60
N ALA A 130 1.07 0.01 -0.26
CA ALA A 130 -0.04 -0.91 -0.08
C ALA A 130 -1.00 -0.50 1.04
N LEU A 131 -0.50 0.05 2.16
CA LEU A 131 -1.34 0.55 3.24
C LEU A 131 -2.10 1.80 2.82
N GLU A 132 -1.42 2.75 2.18
CA GLU A 132 -1.98 4.02 1.71
C GLU A 132 -3.04 3.80 0.63
N GLU A 133 -2.80 2.92 -0.34
CA GLU A 133 -3.75 2.59 -1.40
C GLU A 133 -5.06 2.06 -0.82
N VAL A 134 -4.98 1.14 0.16
CA VAL A 134 -6.17 0.60 0.83
C VAL A 134 -6.87 1.67 1.68
N ALA A 135 -6.12 2.60 2.29
CA ALA A 135 -6.69 3.71 3.03
C ALA A 135 -7.44 4.70 2.12
N ASN A 136 -6.86 5.02 0.96
CA ASN A 136 -7.49 5.88 -0.04
C ASN A 136 -8.78 5.26 -0.58
N TRP A 137 -8.75 3.97 -0.96
CA TRP A 137 -9.96 3.26 -1.37
C TRP A 137 -11.05 3.27 -0.30
N TYR A 138 -10.66 3.14 0.98
CA TYR A 138 -11.62 3.18 2.07
C TYR A 138 -12.19 4.58 2.29
N SER A 139 -11.38 5.62 2.11
CA SER A 139 -11.85 7.02 2.15
C SER A 139 -12.91 7.28 1.08
N ASP A 140 -12.68 6.84 -0.15
CA ASP A 140 -13.65 6.96 -1.25
C ASP A 140 -14.93 6.17 -0.95
N PHE A 141 -14.78 4.93 -0.48
CA PHE A 141 -15.90 4.09 -0.09
C PHE A 141 -16.75 4.72 1.02
N GLU A 142 -16.11 5.28 2.04
CA GLU A 142 -16.80 5.94 3.16
C GLU A 142 -17.53 7.21 2.70
N TYR A 143 -16.91 8.01 1.82
CA TYR A 143 -17.52 9.19 1.23
C TYR A 143 -18.81 8.85 0.45
N GLU A 144 -18.74 7.85 -0.44
CA GLU A 144 -19.87 7.41 -1.29
C GLU A 144 -21.02 6.75 -0.50
N ASN A 145 -20.80 6.39 0.77
CA ASN A 145 -21.80 5.73 1.62
C ASN A 145 -22.17 6.54 2.88
N SER A 146 -21.81 7.83 2.91
CA SER A 146 -22.06 8.76 4.02
C SER A 146 -23.36 9.56 3.92
#